data_AF-A0A494VUG3-F1
#
_entry.id   AF-A0A494VUG3-F1
#
_cell.length_a   1.000
_cell.length_b   1.000
_cell.length_c   1.000
_cell.angle_alpha   90.00
_cell.angle_beta   90.00
_cell.angle_gamma   90.00
#
_symmetry.space_group_name_H-M   'P 1'
#
loop_
_entity.id
_entity.type
_entity.pdbx_description
1 polymer ?
#
loop_
_entity_poly.entity_id
_entity_poly.type
_entity_poly.pdbx_seq_one_letter_code
_entity_poly.pdbx_strand_id
1 'polypeptide(L)'
;MAQKYRIYINEKVILITESEPKHADNFEKLDAETFDLKIIYTWILANPNKLFYIKTANAKVYFKAVKKSITLIEAAGGLVKNTKGQYLFIYRNDKWDLPKGKIEKEEGVKEAAVREVEEECGIKVSELNEKICKTYHVYVNRGEVVLKKTHWYAMKSKAKDKLKPQKEEGITDVRWFEKEHIEPIIDNTFPSIMDVLHKEKLVTNKVMPLSE
;
A
#
# COMPACT_ATOMS: atom_id res chain seq x y z
N MET A 1 -18.66 10.10 9.92
CA MET A 1 -18.09 8.74 9.97
C MET A 1 -16.75 8.82 10.69
N ALA A 2 -16.49 7.93 11.63
CA ALA A 2 -15.19 7.87 12.34
C ALA A 2 -14.05 7.66 11.34
N GLN A 3 -12.96 8.40 11.48
CA GLN A 3 -11.82 8.28 10.58
C GLN A 3 -10.97 7.08 10.99
N LYS A 4 -10.55 6.26 10.03
CA LYS A 4 -9.72 5.06 10.26
C LYS A 4 -8.43 5.16 9.46
N TYR A 5 -7.32 4.72 10.06
CA TYR A 5 -6.02 4.65 9.40
C TYR A 5 -5.42 3.26 9.58
N ARG A 6 -4.77 2.76 8.54
CA ARG A 6 -4.07 1.47 8.57
C ARG A 6 -2.58 1.70 8.36
N ILE A 7 -1.79 1.06 9.21
CA ILE A 7 -0.34 0.96 9.07
C ILE A 7 -0.01 -0.51 8.85
N TYR A 8 0.64 -0.81 7.73
CA TYR A 8 1.02 -2.15 7.33
C TYR A 8 2.46 -2.46 7.75
N ILE A 9 2.69 -3.65 8.29
CA ILE A 9 4.01 -4.22 8.59
C ILE A 9 4.02 -5.63 8.01
N ASN A 10 4.58 -5.82 6.81
CA ASN A 10 4.44 -7.06 6.04
C ASN A 10 2.95 -7.47 5.91
N GLU A 11 2.58 -8.65 6.41
CA GLU A 11 1.22 -9.18 6.40
C GLU A 11 0.34 -8.67 7.57
N LYS A 12 0.89 -7.82 8.42
CA LYS A 12 0.26 -7.36 9.66
C LYS A 12 -0.30 -5.95 9.50
N VAL A 13 -1.37 -5.66 10.23
CA VAL A 13 -2.08 -4.40 10.15
C VAL A 13 -2.32 -3.82 11.54
N ILE A 14 -1.94 -2.56 11.73
CA ILE A 14 -2.34 -1.75 12.87
C ILE A 14 -3.46 -0.81 12.42
N LEU A 15 -4.64 -0.96 13.00
CA LEU A 15 -5.79 -0.11 12.79
C LEU A 15 -5.85 0.99 13.86
N ILE A 16 -5.75 2.25 13.46
CA ILE A 16 -6.00 3.41 14.33
C ILE A 16 -7.45 3.85 14.12
N THR A 17 -8.25 3.88 15.18
CA THR A 17 -9.70 4.11 15.09
C THR A 17 -10.29 4.78 16.33
N GLU A 18 -11.48 5.35 16.20
CA GLU A 18 -12.21 6.08 17.25
C GLU A 18 -13.22 5.19 18.00
N SER A 19 -13.46 3.98 17.52
CA SER A 19 -14.34 2.98 18.15
C SER A 19 -13.62 1.64 18.15
N GLU A 20 -14.06 0.69 18.98
CA GLU A 20 -13.57 -0.68 18.83
C GLU A 20 -13.96 -1.24 17.44
N PRO A 21 -13.06 -1.99 16.79
CA PRO A 21 -13.42 -2.71 15.58
C PRO A 21 -14.49 -3.75 15.91
N LYS A 22 -15.34 -4.08 14.94
CA LYS A 22 -16.19 -5.27 15.04
C LYS A 22 -15.27 -6.49 15.07
N HIS A 23 -15.75 -7.57 15.68
CA HIS A 23 -14.94 -8.77 15.90
C HIS A 23 -13.59 -8.44 16.57
N ALA A 24 -13.60 -7.57 17.59
CA ALA A 24 -12.41 -7.14 18.31
C ALA A 24 -11.57 -8.31 18.84
N ASP A 25 -12.17 -9.48 19.07
CA ASP A 25 -11.47 -10.72 19.45
C ASP A 25 -10.43 -11.19 18.42
N ASN A 26 -10.56 -10.77 17.16
CA ASN A 26 -9.57 -11.03 16.10
C ASN A 26 -8.38 -10.06 16.14
N PHE A 27 -8.45 -9.01 16.96
CA PHE A 27 -7.44 -7.98 17.05
C PHE A 27 -6.77 -7.98 18.42
N GLU A 28 -5.46 -7.79 18.41
CA GLU A 28 -4.73 -7.45 19.62
C GLU A 28 -4.79 -5.94 19.86
N LYS A 29 -5.28 -5.52 21.03
CA LYS A 29 -5.35 -4.11 21.41
C LYS A 29 -3.96 -3.60 21.81
N LEU A 30 -3.56 -2.49 21.21
CA LEU A 30 -2.37 -1.74 21.59
C LEU A 30 -2.78 -0.52 22.42
N ASP A 31 -1.99 -0.22 23.45
CA ASP A 31 -2.19 0.95 24.29
C ASP A 31 -1.81 2.23 23.53
N ALA A 32 -2.71 3.22 23.49
CA ALA A 32 -2.50 4.44 22.73
C ALA A 32 -1.48 5.39 23.37
N GLU A 33 -1.32 5.34 24.69
CA GLU A 33 -0.43 6.22 25.46
C GLU A 33 1.02 5.76 25.38
N THR A 34 1.25 4.45 25.37
CA THR A 34 2.61 3.87 25.30
C THR A 34 3.04 3.47 23.89
N PHE A 35 2.22 3.73 22.87
CA PHE A 35 2.52 3.36 21.49
C PHE A 35 3.69 4.17 20.91
N ASP A 36 4.78 3.48 20.61
CA ASP A 36 5.85 3.99 19.78
C ASP A 36 6.12 3.00 18.63
N LEU A 37 5.87 3.46 17.41
CA LEU A 37 5.99 2.62 16.22
C LEU A 37 7.40 2.10 15.98
N LYS A 38 8.45 2.83 16.38
CA LYS A 38 9.85 2.39 16.26
C LYS A 38 10.15 1.27 17.25
N ILE A 39 9.63 1.39 18.48
CA ILE A 39 9.86 0.41 19.55
C ILE A 39 9.11 -0.89 19.30
N ILE A 40 7.82 -0.80 18.97
CA ILE A 40 6.97 -1.99 18.85
C ILE A 40 7.19 -2.76 17.54
N TYR A 41 7.85 -2.17 16.53
CA TYR A 41 7.98 -2.76 15.19
C TYR A 41 8.49 -4.21 15.23
N THR A 42 9.59 -4.45 15.95
CA THR A 42 10.19 -5.78 16.08
C THR A 42 9.28 -6.75 16.84
N TRP A 43 8.59 -6.27 17.88
CA TRP A 43 7.63 -7.07 18.61
C TRP A 43 6.42 -7.44 17.74
N ILE A 44 5.88 -6.51 16.96
CA ILE A 44 4.79 -6.78 16.01
C ILE A 44 5.23 -7.84 15.00
N LEU A 45 6.44 -7.75 14.45
CA LEU A 45 6.96 -8.75 13.52
C LEU A 45 7.01 -10.16 14.13
N ALA A 46 7.47 -10.28 15.37
CA ALA A 46 7.60 -11.55 16.07
C ALA A 46 6.27 -12.12 16.60
N ASN A 47 5.26 -11.27 16.80
CA ASN A 47 3.97 -11.66 17.34
C ASN A 47 3.24 -12.61 16.34
N PRO A 48 2.51 -13.66 16.76
CA PRO A 48 1.73 -14.49 15.83
C PRO A 48 0.49 -13.77 15.25
N ASN A 49 -0.08 -12.80 15.97
CA ASN A 49 -1.27 -12.06 15.56
C ASN A 49 -0.98 -11.21 14.32
N LYS A 50 -1.97 -11.14 13.42
CA LYS A 50 -1.89 -10.35 12.19
C LYS A 50 -2.58 -8.99 12.31
N LEU A 51 -3.54 -8.87 13.22
CA LEU A 51 -4.39 -7.70 13.34
C LEU A 51 -4.21 -7.07 14.71
N PHE A 52 -3.93 -5.77 14.70
CA PHE A 52 -3.75 -4.95 15.88
C PHE A 52 -4.63 -3.71 15.77
N TYR A 53 -5.06 -3.15 16.89
CA TYR A 53 -5.76 -1.87 16.86
C TYR A 53 -5.40 -0.95 18.02
N ILE A 54 -5.52 0.34 17.76
CA ILE A 54 -5.40 1.41 18.73
C ILE A 54 -6.71 2.19 18.71
N LYS A 55 -7.38 2.21 19.86
CA LYS A 55 -8.56 3.05 20.09
C LYS A 55 -8.09 4.41 20.63
N THR A 56 -8.51 5.48 19.98
CA THR A 56 -8.15 6.86 20.37
C THR A 56 -9.34 7.80 20.21
N ALA A 57 -9.40 8.90 20.94
CA ALA A 57 -10.50 9.86 20.82
C ALA A 57 -10.54 10.57 19.46
N ASN A 58 -9.39 10.75 18.80
CA ASN A 58 -9.31 11.39 17.49
C ASN A 58 -8.23 10.73 16.62
N ALA A 59 -8.65 9.84 15.73
CA ALA A 59 -7.72 9.04 14.93
C ALA A 59 -6.85 9.89 14.00
N LYS A 60 -7.38 11.01 13.49
CA LYS A 60 -6.66 11.92 12.59
C LYS A 60 -5.50 12.61 13.29
N VAL A 61 -5.77 13.16 14.48
CA VAL A 61 -4.76 13.85 15.29
C VAL A 61 -3.71 12.85 15.76
N TYR A 62 -4.16 11.69 16.27
CA TYR A 62 -3.27 10.64 16.73
C TYR A 62 -2.36 10.12 15.62
N PHE A 63 -2.91 9.77 14.46
CA PHE A 63 -2.10 9.32 13.33
C PHE A 63 -1.16 10.41 12.80
N LYS A 64 -1.54 11.69 12.90
CA LYS A 64 -0.63 12.80 12.60
C LYS A 64 0.55 12.85 13.57
N ALA A 65 0.34 12.56 14.86
CA ALA A 65 1.42 12.46 15.86
C ALA A 65 2.34 11.27 15.58
N VAL A 66 1.78 10.08 15.31
CA VAL A 66 2.55 8.88 14.93
C VAL A 66 3.44 9.15 13.71
N LYS A 67 2.91 9.82 12.68
CA LYS A 67 3.72 10.18 11.50
C LYS A 67 4.84 11.18 11.78
N LYS A 68 4.72 12.00 12.83
CA LYS A 68 5.74 12.98 13.22
C LYS A 68 6.85 12.37 14.06
N SER A 69 6.59 11.27 14.78
CA SER A 69 7.59 10.59 15.60
C SER A 69 8.46 9.61 14.81
N ILE A 70 8.15 9.37 13.53
CA ILE A 70 8.88 8.44 12.66
C ILE A 70 9.33 9.12 11.37
N THR A 71 10.50 8.71 10.87
CA THR A 71 11.01 9.16 9.58
C THR A 71 10.04 8.74 8.48
N LEU A 72 9.50 9.73 7.78
CA LEU A 72 8.52 9.56 6.71
C LEU A 72 9.22 9.51 5.35
N ILE A 73 8.99 8.44 4.59
CA ILE A 73 9.42 8.33 3.19
C ILE A 73 8.19 8.48 2.31
N GLU A 74 8.20 9.45 1.39
CA GLU A 74 7.12 9.62 0.43
C GLU A 74 7.38 8.81 -0.85
N ALA A 75 6.33 8.18 -1.36
CA ALA A 75 6.35 7.35 -2.54
C ALA A 75 5.08 7.58 -3.36
N ALA A 76 5.13 7.25 -4.65
CA ALA A 76 3.97 7.33 -5.52
C ALA A 76 3.98 6.22 -6.57
N GLY A 77 2.82 5.87 -7.07
CA GLY A 77 2.67 4.88 -8.14
C GLY A 77 1.23 4.72 -8.59
N GLY A 78 0.97 3.68 -9.36
CA GLY A 78 -0.25 3.60 -10.16
C GLY A 78 -0.88 2.22 -10.24
N LEU A 79 -2.22 2.21 -10.23
CA LEU A 79 -2.99 1.11 -10.80
C LEU A 79 -3.24 1.44 -12.27
N VAL A 80 -2.52 0.77 -13.16
CA VAL A 80 -2.55 1.06 -14.59
C VAL A 80 -3.53 0.12 -15.28
N LYS A 81 -4.44 0.67 -16.09
CA LYS A 81 -5.34 -0.09 -16.95
C LYS A 81 -4.98 0.12 -18.42
N ASN A 82 -4.84 -0.95 -19.18
CA ASN A 82 -4.57 -0.85 -20.60
C ASN A 82 -5.86 -0.74 -21.45
N THR A 83 -5.71 -0.49 -22.76
CA THR A 83 -6.84 -0.38 -23.71
C THR A 83 -7.64 -1.68 -23.88
N LYS A 84 -7.06 -2.84 -23.52
CA LYS A 84 -7.75 -4.14 -23.48
C LYS A 84 -8.48 -4.39 -22.16
N GLY A 85 -8.45 -3.44 -21.24
CA GLY A 85 -9.09 -3.54 -19.94
C GLY A 85 -8.30 -4.31 -18.88
N GLN A 86 -7.05 -4.67 -19.16
CA GLN A 86 -6.18 -5.41 -18.25
C GLN A 86 -5.43 -4.47 -17.30
N TYR A 87 -5.01 -4.97 -16.15
CA TYR A 87 -4.33 -4.24 -15.09
C TYR A 87 -2.87 -4.66 -14.94
N LEU A 88 -1.98 -3.70 -14.74
CA LEU A 88 -0.54 -3.93 -14.63
C LEU A 88 -0.15 -4.29 -13.19
N PHE A 89 0.60 -5.36 -13.04
CA PHE A 89 1.19 -5.77 -11.78
C PHE A 89 2.67 -6.09 -11.96
N ILE A 90 3.43 -5.93 -10.87
CA ILE A 90 4.83 -6.29 -10.77
C ILE A 90 5.01 -7.42 -9.75
N TYR A 91 5.98 -8.30 -9.95
CA TYR A 91 6.31 -9.39 -9.02
C TYR A 91 7.68 -9.15 -8.40
N ARG A 92 7.72 -9.05 -7.07
CA ARG A 92 8.94 -8.82 -6.27
C ARG A 92 8.75 -9.36 -4.85
N ASN A 93 9.83 -9.80 -4.21
CA ASN A 93 9.79 -10.36 -2.85
C ASN A 93 8.71 -11.46 -2.69
N ASP A 94 8.64 -12.33 -3.69
CA ASP A 94 7.68 -13.45 -3.79
C ASP A 94 6.19 -13.06 -3.73
N LYS A 95 5.86 -11.79 -4.02
CA LYS A 95 4.49 -11.25 -4.01
C LYS A 95 4.21 -10.40 -5.24
N TRP A 96 2.95 -10.41 -5.66
CA TRP A 96 2.42 -9.43 -6.61
C TRP A 96 2.18 -8.08 -5.92
N ASP A 97 2.50 -7.01 -6.62
CA ASP A 97 2.44 -5.64 -6.13
C ASP A 97 2.05 -4.71 -7.29
N LEU A 98 1.78 -3.45 -6.96
CA LEU A 98 1.60 -2.39 -7.95
C LEU A 98 2.90 -1.59 -8.11
N PRO A 99 3.17 -1.05 -9.31
CA PRO A 99 4.37 -0.26 -9.56
C PRO A 99 4.34 1.07 -8.82
N LYS A 100 5.47 1.42 -8.18
CA LYS A 100 5.67 2.57 -7.28
C LYS A 100 7.11 2.63 -6.76
N GLY A 101 7.64 3.84 -6.70
CA GLY A 101 8.88 4.11 -5.99
C GLY A 101 8.85 5.43 -5.23
N LYS A 102 10.05 5.87 -4.82
CA LYS A 102 10.22 7.03 -3.94
C LYS A 102 10.04 8.31 -4.75
N ILE A 103 9.45 9.32 -4.13
CA ILE A 103 9.42 10.66 -4.74
C ILE A 103 10.82 11.26 -4.63
N GLU A 104 11.37 11.70 -5.76
CA GLU A 104 12.68 12.34 -5.83
C GLU A 104 12.64 13.77 -5.30
N LYS A 105 13.81 14.35 -5.06
CA LYS A 105 13.93 15.73 -4.59
C LYS A 105 13.39 16.67 -5.68
N GLU A 106 12.53 17.60 -5.29
CA GLU A 106 11.88 18.58 -6.19
C GLU A 106 10.87 17.98 -7.18
N GLU A 107 10.60 16.67 -7.11
CA GLU A 107 9.65 15.98 -7.98
C GLU A 107 8.19 16.11 -7.48
N GLY A 108 7.26 16.35 -8.40
CA GLY A 108 5.84 16.33 -8.10
C GLY A 108 5.33 14.92 -7.81
N VAL A 109 4.45 14.73 -6.82
CA VAL A 109 3.85 13.42 -6.49
C VAL A 109 3.24 12.70 -7.70
N LYS A 110 2.57 13.45 -8.58
CA LYS A 110 1.94 12.92 -9.80
C LYS A 110 2.98 12.50 -10.85
N GLU A 111 4.05 13.27 -10.96
CA GLU A 111 5.18 13.03 -11.86
C GLU A 111 5.92 11.76 -11.42
N ALA A 112 6.27 11.66 -10.13
CA ALA A 112 6.84 10.47 -9.53
C ALA A 112 6.01 9.22 -9.81
N ALA A 113 4.68 9.32 -9.65
CA ALA A 113 3.81 8.18 -9.91
C ALA A 113 3.94 7.69 -11.36
N VAL A 114 3.98 8.60 -12.33
CA VAL A 114 4.12 8.25 -13.75
C VAL A 114 5.52 7.70 -14.03
N ARG A 115 6.58 8.42 -13.62
CA ARG A 115 7.98 8.01 -13.82
C ARG A 115 8.23 6.59 -13.32
N GLU A 116 7.86 6.31 -12.07
CA GLU A 116 8.06 5.00 -11.44
C GLU A 116 7.34 3.88 -12.18
N VAL A 117 6.09 4.11 -12.62
CA VAL A 117 5.36 3.13 -13.44
C VAL A 117 6.06 2.87 -14.77
N GLU A 118 6.56 3.92 -15.44
CA GLU A 118 7.25 3.77 -16.72
C GLU A 118 8.61 3.06 -16.57
N GLU A 119 9.37 3.41 -15.54
CA GLU A 119 10.70 2.84 -15.24
C GLU A 119 10.62 1.38 -14.81
N GLU A 120 9.76 1.06 -13.83
CA GLU A 120 9.67 -0.29 -13.26
C GLU A 120 9.13 -1.33 -14.25
N CYS A 121 8.31 -0.88 -15.22
CA CYS A 121 7.55 -1.75 -16.11
C CYS A 121 7.94 -1.67 -17.59
N GLY A 122 8.69 -0.65 -18.00
CA GLY A 122 9.04 -0.43 -19.40
C GLY A 122 7.84 -0.06 -20.30
N ILE A 123 6.86 0.65 -19.76
CA ILE A 123 5.66 1.10 -20.50
C ILE A 123 5.56 2.61 -20.59
N LYS A 124 4.63 3.12 -21.41
CA LYS A 124 4.21 4.52 -21.38
C LYS A 124 2.82 4.71 -20.78
N VAL A 125 2.71 5.64 -19.84
CA VAL A 125 1.44 6.09 -19.27
C VAL A 125 0.83 7.09 -20.24
N SER A 126 -0.35 6.77 -20.76
CA SER A 126 -1.06 7.64 -21.71
C SER A 126 -1.96 8.67 -21.04
N GLU A 127 -2.38 8.40 -19.80
CA GLU A 127 -3.28 9.28 -19.04
C GLU A 127 -3.11 9.03 -17.54
N LEU A 128 -2.92 10.11 -16.77
CA LEU A 128 -2.95 10.10 -15.32
C LEU A 128 -4.31 10.60 -14.83
N ASN A 129 -5.07 9.73 -14.16
CA ASN A 129 -6.41 10.04 -13.67
C ASN A 129 -6.39 10.45 -12.19
N GLU A 130 -7.55 10.28 -11.55
CA GLU A 130 -7.79 10.60 -10.14
C GLU A 130 -6.88 9.85 -9.17
N LYS A 131 -6.70 10.45 -7.99
CA LYS A 131 -6.05 9.80 -6.87
C LYS A 131 -6.96 8.72 -6.29
N ILE A 132 -6.44 7.50 -6.15
CA ILE A 132 -7.18 6.38 -5.55
C ILE A 132 -7.19 6.50 -4.03
N CYS A 133 -6.00 6.40 -3.41
CA CYS A 133 -5.86 6.46 -1.96
C CYS A 133 -4.41 6.75 -1.53
N LYS A 134 -4.15 6.60 -0.22
CA LYS A 134 -2.80 6.53 0.34
C LYS A 134 -2.70 5.26 1.17
N THR A 135 -1.57 4.58 1.10
CA THR A 135 -1.25 3.46 2.00
C THR A 135 0.00 3.78 2.80
N TYR A 136 0.15 3.13 3.95
CA TYR A 136 1.21 3.39 4.91
C TYR A 136 1.88 2.09 5.30
N HIS A 137 3.14 1.92 4.95
CA HIS A 137 3.90 0.69 5.21
C HIS A 137 5.16 1.00 6.02
N VAL A 138 5.42 0.19 7.04
CA VAL A 138 6.60 0.34 7.90
C VAL A 138 7.58 -0.77 7.58
N TYR A 139 8.85 -0.39 7.46
CA TYR A 139 9.95 -1.31 7.17
C TYR A 139 11.25 -0.70 7.68
N VAL A 140 12.33 -1.49 7.65
CA VAL A 140 13.67 -1.01 7.97
C VAL A 140 14.33 -0.48 6.70
N ASN A 141 14.79 0.77 6.74
CA ASN A 141 15.58 1.40 5.70
C ASN A 141 16.91 1.88 6.31
N ARG A 142 18.04 1.31 5.85
CA ARG A 142 19.39 1.64 6.35
C ARG A 142 19.50 1.57 7.88
N GLY A 143 18.92 0.54 8.49
CA GLY A 143 18.94 0.31 9.94
C GLY A 143 17.90 1.10 10.75
N GLU A 144 17.14 2.01 10.12
CA GLU A 144 16.09 2.77 10.79
C GLU A 144 14.69 2.23 10.44
N VAL A 145 13.81 2.10 11.44
CA VAL A 145 12.37 1.88 11.21
C VAL A 145 11.76 3.16 10.64
N VAL A 146 11.25 3.07 9.41
CA VAL A 146 10.67 4.20 8.67
C VAL A 146 9.22 3.92 8.28
N LEU A 147 8.43 4.97 8.13
CA LEU A 147 7.07 4.90 7.61
C LEU A 147 7.06 5.38 6.16
N LYS A 148 6.79 4.48 5.21
CA LYS A 148 6.53 4.86 3.81
C LYS A 148 5.06 5.18 3.61
N LYS A 149 4.79 6.35 3.04
CA LYS A 149 3.48 6.81 2.60
C LYS A 149 3.45 6.77 1.08
N THR A 150 2.67 5.84 0.52
CA THR A 150 2.52 5.71 -0.93
C THR A 150 1.23 6.39 -1.40
N HIS A 151 1.34 7.22 -2.44
CA HIS A 151 0.24 7.87 -3.12
C HIS A 151 -0.13 7.07 -4.36
N TRP A 152 -1.38 6.61 -4.43
CA TRP A 152 -1.85 5.79 -5.55
C TRP A 152 -2.75 6.59 -6.47
N TYR A 153 -2.56 6.40 -7.78
CA TYR A 153 -3.34 7.04 -8.84
C TYR A 153 -3.86 6.00 -9.82
N ALA A 154 -5.04 6.25 -10.39
CA ALA A 154 -5.51 5.50 -11.53
C ALA A 154 -4.79 6.00 -12.79
N MET A 155 -4.36 5.09 -13.65
CA MET A 155 -3.61 5.43 -14.87
C MET A 155 -4.10 4.60 -16.06
N LYS A 156 -3.87 5.12 -17.27
CA LYS A 156 -4.07 4.35 -18.51
C LYS A 156 -2.78 4.16 -19.30
N SER A 157 -2.71 3.07 -20.05
CA SER A 157 -1.65 2.81 -21.04
C SER A 157 -2.22 2.20 -22.32
N LYS A 158 -1.50 2.35 -23.44
CA LYS A 158 -1.94 1.84 -24.76
C LYS A 158 -1.65 0.35 -24.98
N ALA A 159 -0.98 -0.34 -24.04
CA ALA A 159 -0.65 -1.78 -24.13
C ALA A 159 0.28 -2.20 -25.29
N LYS A 160 0.98 -1.26 -25.94
CA LYS A 160 1.84 -1.57 -27.10
C LYS A 160 3.29 -1.85 -26.71
N ASP A 161 3.69 -1.41 -25.53
CA ASP A 161 5.07 -1.46 -25.09
C ASP A 161 5.43 -2.87 -24.60
N LYS A 162 6.67 -3.28 -24.88
CA LYS A 162 7.21 -4.52 -24.36
C LYS A 162 7.51 -4.35 -22.87
N LEU A 163 6.87 -5.15 -22.03
CA LEU A 163 7.12 -5.15 -20.60
C LEU A 163 8.60 -5.44 -20.32
N LYS A 164 9.21 -4.60 -19.50
CA LYS A 164 10.60 -4.72 -19.08
C LYS A 164 10.69 -4.47 -17.58
N PRO A 165 10.75 -5.55 -16.77
CA PRO A 165 11.00 -5.44 -15.34
C PRO A 165 12.30 -4.70 -15.04
N GLN A 166 12.27 -3.73 -14.12
CA GLN A 166 13.46 -3.10 -13.56
C GLN A 166 14.08 -3.99 -12.49
N LYS A 167 15.07 -4.79 -12.90
CA LYS A 167 15.68 -5.83 -12.04
C LYS A 167 16.45 -5.24 -10.86
N GLU A 168 16.96 -4.02 -11.01
CA GLU A 168 17.71 -3.28 -9.99
C GLU A 168 16.85 -3.03 -8.73
N GLU A 169 15.53 -2.91 -8.90
CA GLU A 169 14.55 -2.75 -7.81
C GLU A 169 14.00 -4.10 -7.29
N GLY A 170 14.60 -5.22 -7.72
CA GLY A 170 14.17 -6.57 -7.36
C GLY A 170 12.89 -7.03 -8.05
N ILE A 171 12.46 -6.34 -9.11
CA ILE A 171 11.30 -6.73 -9.90
C ILE A 171 11.71 -7.84 -10.86
N THR A 172 11.12 -9.01 -10.66
CA THR A 172 11.45 -10.22 -11.43
C THR A 172 10.45 -10.49 -12.54
N ASP A 173 9.24 -9.94 -12.46
CA ASP A 173 8.21 -10.06 -13.47
C ASP A 173 7.29 -8.84 -13.52
N VAL A 174 6.72 -8.56 -14.69
CA VAL A 174 5.74 -7.51 -14.93
C VAL A 174 4.71 -8.08 -15.89
N ARG A 175 3.42 -8.03 -15.53
CA ARG A 175 2.35 -8.65 -16.31
C ARG A 175 1.08 -7.82 -16.34
N TRP A 176 0.35 -7.97 -17.44
CA TRP A 176 -1.03 -7.53 -17.58
C TRP A 176 -1.98 -8.66 -17.18
N PHE A 177 -2.96 -8.34 -16.35
CA PHE A 177 -3.99 -9.28 -15.91
C PHE A 177 -5.38 -8.77 -16.24
N GLU A 178 -6.22 -9.64 -16.79
CA GLU A 178 -7.64 -9.34 -16.95
C GLU A 178 -8.31 -9.20 -15.58
N LYS A 179 -9.40 -8.43 -15.52
CA LYS A 179 -10.10 -8.14 -14.28
C LYS A 179 -10.53 -9.43 -13.56
N GLU A 180 -10.98 -10.40 -14.34
CA GLU A 180 -11.46 -11.71 -13.91
C GLU A 180 -10.34 -12.57 -13.31
N HIS A 181 -9.08 -12.29 -13.68
CA HIS A 181 -7.89 -12.99 -13.20
C HIS A 181 -7.16 -12.26 -12.07
N ILE A 182 -7.75 -11.19 -11.50
CA ILE A 182 -7.17 -10.49 -10.35
C ILE A 182 -7.36 -11.28 -9.05
N GLU A 183 -8.44 -12.05 -8.91
CA GLU A 183 -8.73 -12.79 -7.66
C GLU A 183 -7.67 -13.84 -7.26
N PRO A 184 -6.99 -14.52 -8.19
CA PRO A 184 -5.83 -15.36 -7.84
C PRO A 184 -4.58 -14.55 -7.45
N ILE A 185 -4.42 -13.33 -7.97
CA ILE A 185 -3.25 -12.46 -7.68
C ILE A 185 -3.30 -11.98 -6.23
N ILE A 186 -4.50 -11.65 -5.75
CA ILE A 186 -4.71 -11.12 -4.40
C ILE A 186 -4.42 -12.14 -3.29
N ASP A 187 -4.40 -13.44 -3.60
CA ASP A 187 -3.95 -14.47 -2.64
C ASP A 187 -2.45 -14.37 -2.36
N ASN A 188 -1.69 -13.79 -3.30
CA ASN A 188 -0.27 -13.56 -3.15
C ASN A 188 0.10 -12.08 -3.35
N THR A 189 -0.60 -11.16 -2.69
CA THR A 189 -0.27 -9.73 -2.68
C THR A 189 -0.04 -9.21 -1.26
N PHE A 190 0.42 -7.96 -1.14
CA PHE A 190 0.53 -7.28 0.15
C PHE A 190 -0.83 -6.75 0.60
N PRO A 191 -1.19 -6.82 1.89
CA PRO A 191 -2.46 -6.29 2.40
C PRO A 191 -2.71 -4.82 2.03
N SER A 192 -1.66 -4.00 1.93
CA SER A 192 -1.79 -2.61 1.51
C SER A 192 -2.35 -2.44 0.09
N ILE A 193 -2.09 -3.39 -0.81
CA ILE A 193 -2.58 -3.33 -2.20
C ILE A 193 -4.08 -3.63 -2.25
N MET A 194 -4.60 -4.39 -1.29
CA MET A 194 -6.04 -4.63 -1.16
C MET A 194 -6.83 -3.35 -0.91
N ASP A 195 -6.26 -2.35 -0.20
CA ASP A 195 -6.90 -1.03 -0.06
C ASP A 195 -7.10 -0.36 -1.43
N VAL A 196 -6.11 -0.47 -2.33
CA VAL A 196 -6.15 0.13 -3.67
C VAL A 196 -7.18 -0.57 -4.54
N LEU A 197 -7.14 -1.91 -4.57
CA LEU A 197 -8.03 -2.72 -5.41
C LEU A 197 -9.50 -2.63 -4.97
N HIS A 198 -9.77 -2.56 -3.66
CA HIS A 198 -11.13 -2.32 -3.15
C HIS A 198 -11.66 -0.94 -3.52
N LYS A 199 -10.83 0.11 -3.44
CA LYS A 199 -11.23 1.47 -3.82
C LYS A 199 -11.63 1.56 -5.28
N GLU A 200 -10.97 0.79 -6.14
CA GLU A 200 -11.26 0.70 -7.57
C GLU A 200 -12.27 -0.41 -7.92
N LYS A 201 -12.90 -1.04 -6.92
CA LYS A 201 -13.94 -2.07 -7.09
C LYS A 201 -13.49 -3.25 -7.97
N LEU A 202 -12.20 -3.60 -7.88
CA LEU A 202 -11.64 -4.78 -8.55
C LEU A 202 -11.76 -6.04 -7.70
N VAL A 203 -12.00 -5.87 -6.41
CA VAL A 203 -12.34 -6.91 -5.45
C VAL A 203 -13.51 -6.41 -4.63
N THR A 204 -14.48 -7.28 -4.38
CA THR A 204 -15.70 -6.95 -3.63
C THR A 204 -16.02 -7.94 -2.51
N ASN A 205 -15.42 -9.14 -2.55
CA ASN A 205 -15.87 -10.28 -1.74
C ASN A 205 -14.87 -10.72 -0.66
N LYS A 206 -13.64 -10.17 -0.63
CA LYS A 206 -12.68 -10.48 0.43
C LYS A 206 -12.72 -9.42 1.52
N VAL A 207 -13.24 -9.80 2.69
CA VAL A 207 -13.11 -9.05 3.93
C VAL A 207 -11.64 -9.14 4.38
N MET A 208 -10.76 -8.37 3.76
CA MET A 208 -9.48 -8.04 4.38
C MET A 208 -9.78 -7.04 5.51
N PRO A 209 -8.82 -6.60 6.35
CA PRO A 209 -9.03 -5.30 6.97
C PRO A 209 -9.33 -4.33 5.81
N LEU A 210 -10.61 -3.92 5.65
CA LEU A 210 -11.25 -3.88 4.32
C LEU A 210 -12.79 -4.09 4.30
N SER A 211 -13.49 -4.19 5.44
CA SER A 211 -14.87 -3.66 5.54
C SER A 211 -15.31 -3.51 6.99
N GLU A 212 -14.89 -2.42 7.60
CA GLU A 212 -15.63 -1.80 8.70
C GLU A 212 -15.60 -0.28 8.60
#